data_AF-A0A5C7MBV1-F1
#
_entry.id   AF-A0A5C7MBV1-F1
#
_cell.length_a   1.000
_cell.length_b   1.000
_cell.length_c   1.000
_cell.angle_alpha   90.00
_cell.angle_beta   90.00
_cell.angle_gamma   90.00
#
_symmetry.space_group_name_H-M   'P 1'
#
loop_
_entity.id
_entity.type
_entity.pdbx_description
1 polymer ?
#
loop_
_entity_poly.entity_id
_entity_poly.type
_entity_poly.pdbx_seq_one_letter_code
_entity_poly.pdbx_strand_id
1 'polypeptide(L)'
;MTVPTAGTPPEAPGQCTSCTVPTTRPDGLCSFCADPPPPLDNPRTRLMDSAANHAHCALFDVEKQIQGMPADAVLWASVDLVQAQRHLLAAVRLIENVGAPNSTRR
;
A
#
# COMPACT_ATOMS: atom_id res chain seq x y z
N MET A 1 19.65 17.30 61.87
CA MET A 1 20.16 16.84 60.56
C MET A 1 19.06 16.06 59.89
N THR A 2 18.26 16.72 59.06
CA THR A 2 17.14 16.12 58.33
C THR A 2 17.64 15.60 56.99
N VAL A 3 17.45 14.30 56.75
CA VAL A 3 17.77 13.63 55.49
C VAL A 3 16.75 14.07 54.43
N PRO A 4 17.16 14.50 53.23
CA PRO A 4 16.23 14.76 52.14
C PRO A 4 15.71 13.42 51.59
N THR A 5 14.39 13.22 51.65
CA THR A 5 13.68 12.14 50.96
C THR A 5 13.92 12.28 49.46
N ALA A 6 14.60 11.30 48.87
CA ALA A 6 14.76 11.18 47.44
C ALA A 6 13.38 11.14 46.78
N GLY A 7 13.15 12.07 45.85
CA GLY A 7 11.97 12.05 44.99
C GLY A 7 11.92 10.74 44.22
N THR A 8 10.72 10.14 44.17
CA THR A 8 10.42 8.94 43.43
C THR A 8 10.97 9.04 41.99
N PRO A 9 11.73 8.04 41.50
CA PRO A 9 12.19 8.04 40.11
C PRO A 9 10.97 8.06 39.17
N PRO A 10 11.07 8.75 38.00
CA PRO A 10 10.00 8.74 37.03
C PRO A 10 9.67 7.30 36.65
N GLU A 11 8.41 6.93 36.82
CA GLU A 11 7.82 5.66 36.44
C GLU A 11 8.26 5.32 35.02
N ALA A 12 8.91 4.16 34.83
CA ALA A 12 9.38 3.74 33.53
C ALA A 12 8.20 3.74 32.56
N PRO A 13 8.31 4.35 31.36
CA PRO A 13 7.19 4.41 30.43
C PRO A 13 6.74 2.99 30.11
N GLY A 14 5.47 2.70 30.38
CA GLY A 14 4.85 1.42 30.04
C GLY A 14 4.93 1.16 28.54
N GLN A 15 4.79 -0.08 28.11
CA GLN A 15 4.72 -0.41 26.69
C GLN A 15 3.26 -0.40 26.25
N CYS A 16 3.00 0.14 25.04
CA CYS A 16 1.69 0.05 24.42
C CYS A 16 1.29 -1.43 24.28
N THR A 17 0.12 -1.79 24.80
CA THR A 17 -0.41 -3.16 24.77
C THR A 17 -0.70 -3.66 23.35
N SER A 18 -0.81 -2.75 22.36
CA SER A 18 -1.09 -3.07 20.97
C SER A 18 0.15 -3.11 20.07
N CYS A 19 1.04 -2.10 20.16
CA CYS A 19 2.16 -1.96 19.22
C CYS A 19 3.54 -1.92 19.89
N THR A 20 3.62 -2.13 21.22
CA THR A 20 4.85 -2.16 22.03
C THR A 20 5.66 -0.84 22.10
N VAL A 21 5.22 0.21 21.41
CA VAL A 21 5.81 1.56 21.52
C VAL A 21 5.69 2.07 22.96
N PRO A 22 6.75 2.68 23.54
CA PRO A 22 6.68 3.29 24.86
C PRO A 22 5.53 4.30 24.95
N THR A 23 4.70 4.17 25.98
CA THR A 23 3.57 5.05 26.27
C THR A 23 3.54 5.39 27.75
N THR A 24 3.10 6.61 28.04
CA THR A 24 2.81 7.09 29.39
C THR A 24 1.32 7.24 29.63
N ARG A 25 0.48 6.82 28.66
CA ARG A 25 -0.97 6.90 28.80
C ARG A 25 -1.48 5.83 29.78
N PRO A 26 -2.41 6.19 30.67
CA PRO A 26 -2.93 5.29 31.70
C PRO A 26 -3.80 4.16 31.14
N ASP A 27 -4.29 4.29 29.91
CA ASP A 27 -5.04 3.27 29.18
C ASP A 27 -4.15 2.16 28.61
N GLY A 28 -2.82 2.28 28.75
CA GLY A 28 -1.85 1.31 28.23
C GLY A 28 -1.72 1.29 26.71
N LEU A 29 -2.35 2.23 26.00
CA LEU A 29 -2.22 2.39 24.55
C LEU A 29 -1.33 3.59 24.23
N CYS A 30 -0.64 3.58 23.10
CA CYS A 30 0.00 4.81 22.60
C CYS A 30 -1.06 5.70 21.92
N SER A 31 -0.75 6.98 21.72
CA SER A 31 -1.69 7.93 21.11
C SER A 31 -2.23 7.48 19.76
N PHE A 32 -1.45 6.73 18.98
CA PHE A 32 -1.88 6.18 17.70
C PHE A 32 -2.85 5.00 17.85
N CYS A 33 -2.60 4.08 18.79
CA CYS A 33 -3.48 2.93 18.99
C CYS A 33 -4.77 3.29 19.71
N ALA A 34 -4.76 4.34 20.53
CA ALA A 34 -5.94 4.82 21.24
C ALA A 34 -6.91 5.60 20.34
N ASP A 35 -6.39 6.26 19.31
CA ASP A 35 -7.17 6.98 18.30
C ASP A 35 -6.56 6.73 16.92
N PRO A 36 -6.75 5.50 16.37
CA PRO A 36 -6.21 5.19 15.06
C PRO A 36 -6.86 6.13 14.06
N PRO A 37 -6.08 6.85 13.23
CA PRO A 37 -6.66 7.68 12.21
C PRO A 37 -7.57 6.80 11.34
N PRO A 38 -8.76 7.31 10.95
CA PRO A 38 -9.62 6.55 10.04
C PRO A 38 -8.78 6.15 8.82
N PRO A 39 -9.01 4.95 8.25
CA PRO A 39 -8.34 4.60 7.01
C PRO A 39 -8.52 5.75 6.05
N LEU A 40 -7.46 6.09 5.30
CA LEU A 40 -7.48 7.10 4.24
C LEU A 40 -8.43 6.62 3.13
N ASP A 41 -9.73 6.60 3.43
CA ASP A 41 -10.83 6.23 2.55
C ASP A 41 -11.16 7.45 1.70
N ASN A 42 -10.12 7.95 1.01
CA ASN A 42 -10.30 9.01 0.06
C ASN A 42 -10.81 8.35 -1.23
N PRO A 43 -11.89 8.89 -1.84
CA PRO A 43 -12.49 8.28 -3.03
C PRO A 43 -11.53 8.20 -4.21
N ARG A 44 -10.47 9.02 -4.21
CA ARG A 44 -9.44 9.04 -5.25
C ARG A 44 -8.51 7.83 -5.17
N THR A 45 -8.08 7.38 -3.99
CA THR A 45 -7.27 6.16 -3.82
C THR A 45 -8.07 4.95 -4.25
N ARG A 46 -9.36 4.86 -3.87
CA ARG A 46 -10.22 3.75 -4.28
C ARG A 46 -10.35 3.64 -5.80
N LEU A 47 -10.50 4.77 -6.48
CA LEU A 47 -10.55 4.80 -7.96
C LEU A 47 -9.21 4.40 -8.58
N MET A 48 -8.09 4.77 -7.95
CA MET A 48 -6.75 4.36 -8.40
C MET A 48 -6.51 2.86 -8.20
N ASP A 49 -6.86 2.32 -7.05
CA ASP A 49 -6.77 0.88 -6.74
C ASP A 49 -7.66 0.08 -7.69
N SER A 50 -8.88 0.56 -7.94
CA SER A 50 -9.80 -0.03 -8.92
C SER A 50 -9.21 0.00 -10.34
N ALA A 51 -8.64 1.12 -10.78
CA ALA A 51 -8.00 1.22 -12.09
C ALA A 51 -6.80 0.28 -12.22
N ALA A 52 -5.95 0.18 -11.19
CA ALA A 52 -4.83 -0.76 -11.15
C ALA A 52 -5.33 -2.20 -11.27
N ASN A 53 -6.37 -2.57 -10.51
CA ASN A 53 -6.95 -3.91 -10.56
C ASN A 53 -7.50 -4.24 -11.95
N HIS A 54 -8.26 -3.33 -12.57
CA HIS A 54 -8.79 -3.54 -13.92
C HIS A 54 -7.69 -3.71 -14.97
N ALA A 55 -6.61 -2.93 -14.89
CA ALA A 55 -5.48 -3.07 -15.79
C ALA A 55 -4.76 -4.44 -15.63
N HIS A 56 -4.62 -4.93 -14.39
CA HIS A 56 -4.06 -6.27 -14.12
C HIS A 56 -4.97 -7.39 -14.63
N CYS A 57 -6.29 -7.31 -14.44
CA CYS A 57 -7.22 -8.29 -14.99
C CYS A 57 -7.15 -8.33 -16.53
N ALA A 58 -7.11 -7.16 -17.18
CA ALA A 58 -6.96 -7.08 -18.63
C ALA A 58 -5.64 -7.69 -19.12
N LEU A 59 -4.53 -7.48 -18.39
CA LEU A 59 -3.23 -8.12 -18.72
C LEU A 59 -3.33 -9.64 -18.68
N PHE A 60 -3.93 -10.19 -17.62
CA PHE A 60 -4.13 -11.62 -17.46
C PHE A 60 -4.94 -12.23 -18.62
N ASP A 61 -6.00 -11.55 -19.05
CA ASP A 61 -6.83 -11.99 -20.17
C ASP A 61 -6.07 -11.94 -21.51
N VAL A 62 -5.30 -10.88 -21.76
CA VAL A 62 -4.47 -10.75 -22.96
C VAL A 62 -3.37 -11.82 -22.99
N GLU A 63 -2.71 -12.09 -21.86
CA GLU A 63 -1.70 -13.15 -21.77
C GLU A 63 -2.28 -14.52 -22.08
N LYS A 64 -3.48 -14.83 -21.58
CA LYS A 64 -4.19 -16.06 -21.92
C LYS A 64 -4.51 -16.15 -23.42
N GLN A 65 -4.93 -15.06 -24.04
CA GLN A 65 -5.20 -15.04 -25.48
C GLN A 65 -3.94 -15.24 -26.31
N ILE A 66 -2.81 -14.65 -25.90
CA ILE A 66 -1.52 -14.86 -26.55
C ILE A 66 -1.08 -16.32 -26.45
N GLN A 67 -1.23 -16.94 -25.27
CA GLN A 67 -0.86 -18.33 -25.03
C GLN A 67 -1.78 -19.33 -25.75
N GLY A 68 -3.08 -19.02 -25.86
CA GLY A 68 -4.08 -19.85 -26.52
C GLY A 68 -4.19 -19.62 -28.03
N MET A 69 -3.32 -18.78 -28.60
CA MET A 69 -3.43 -18.38 -29.99
C MET A 69 -3.17 -19.57 -30.93
N PRO A 70 -4.05 -19.82 -31.92
CA PRO A 70 -3.84 -20.92 -32.83
C PRO A 70 -2.67 -20.64 -33.78
N ALA A 71 -2.02 -21.69 -34.28
CA ALA A 71 -0.82 -21.56 -35.11
C ALA A 71 -1.08 -20.89 -36.48
N ASP A 72 -2.34 -20.87 -36.92
CA ASP A 72 -2.81 -20.22 -38.15
C ASP A 72 -3.42 -18.83 -37.90
N ALA A 73 -3.26 -18.27 -36.69
CA ALA A 73 -3.70 -16.91 -36.39
C ALA A 73 -3.07 -15.90 -37.35
N VAL A 74 -3.89 -14.93 -37.79
CA VAL A 74 -3.41 -13.91 -38.71
C VAL A 74 -2.42 -12.98 -37.99
N LEU A 75 -1.29 -12.70 -38.62
CA LEU A 75 -0.18 -11.94 -38.04
C LEU A 75 -0.61 -10.63 -37.35
N TRP A 76 -1.57 -9.90 -37.92
CA TRP A 76 -2.05 -8.64 -37.35
C TRP A 76 -2.74 -8.84 -35.99
N ALA A 77 -3.44 -9.96 -35.78
CA ALA A 77 -4.07 -10.25 -34.50
C ALA A 77 -3.02 -10.49 -33.40
N SER A 78 -1.92 -11.16 -33.72
CA SER A 78 -0.79 -11.33 -32.78
C SER A 78 -0.13 -10.00 -32.44
N VAL A 79 0.07 -9.13 -33.44
CA VAL A 79 0.65 -7.79 -33.26
C VAL A 79 -0.24 -6.93 -32.36
N ASP A 80 -1.55 -6.93 -32.61
CA ASP A 80 -2.52 -6.15 -31.84
C ASP A 80 -2.57 -6.60 -30.37
N LEU A 81 -2.53 -7.91 -30.11
CA LEU A 81 -2.50 -8.45 -28.75
C LEU A 81 -1.21 -8.06 -28.00
N VAL A 82 -0.06 -8.17 -28.65
CA VAL A 82 1.23 -7.76 -28.05
C VAL A 82 1.25 -6.25 -27.82
N GLN A 83 0.71 -5.45 -28.75
CA GLN A 83 0.60 -4.01 -28.58
C GLN A 83 -0.32 -3.65 -27.39
N ALA A 84 -1.48 -4.30 -27.28
CA ALA A 84 -2.39 -4.13 -26.15
C ALA A 84 -1.70 -4.47 -24.82
N GLN A 85 -0.96 -5.59 -24.76
CA GLN A 85 -0.19 -5.98 -23.58
C GLN A 85 0.80 -4.90 -23.16
N ARG A 86 1.55 -4.32 -24.11
CA ARG A 86 2.52 -3.26 -23.81
C ARG A 86 1.86 -1.99 -23.27
N HIS A 87 0.71 -1.60 -23.82
CA HIS A 87 -0.03 -0.45 -23.32
C HIS A 87 -0.57 -0.68 -21.91
N LEU A 88 -1.07 -1.87 -21.61
CA LEU A 88 -1.55 -2.21 -20.28
C LEU A 88 -0.41 -2.27 -19.25
N LEU A 89 0.75 -2.83 -19.60
CA LEU A 89 1.95 -2.81 -18.74
C LEU A 89 2.39 -1.37 -18.44
N ALA A 90 2.35 -0.49 -19.44
CA ALA A 90 2.66 0.93 -19.24
C ALA A 90 1.62 1.61 -18.33
N ALA A 91 0.34 1.30 -18.50
CA ALA A 91 -0.73 1.84 -17.67
C ALA A 91 -0.57 1.44 -16.20
N VAL A 92 -0.30 0.17 -15.90
CA VAL A 92 -0.05 -0.33 -14.53
C VAL A 92 1.08 0.46 -13.88
N ARG A 93 2.24 0.57 -14.55
CA ARG A 93 3.39 1.31 -14.02
C ARG A 93 3.07 2.78 -13.73
N LEU A 94 2.30 3.43 -14.61
CA LEU A 94 1.91 4.82 -14.42
C LEU A 94 0.97 4.97 -13.21
N ILE A 95 0.03 4.05 -13.02
CA ILE A 95 -0.90 4.08 -11.89
C ILE A 95 -0.14 3.86 -10.57
N GLU A 96 0.75 2.88 -10.50
CA GLU A 96 1.57 2.59 -9.32
C GLU A 96 2.47 3.77 -8.94
N ASN A 97 3.05 4.46 -9.93
CA ASN A 97 3.88 5.65 -9.70
C ASN A 97 3.10 6.81 -9.09
N VAL A 98 1.77 6.86 -9.27
CA VAL A 98 0.93 7.87 -8.62
C VAL A 98 0.65 7.51 -7.16
N GLY A 99 0.57 6.23 -6.82
CA GLY A 99 0.40 5.75 -5.45
C GLY A 99 1.68 5.76 -4.60
N ALA A 100 2.87 5.81 -5.22
CA ALA A 100 4.14 5.82 -4.51
C ALA A 100 4.32 7.12 -3.68
N PRO A 101 4.62 7.02 -2.37
CA PRO A 101 4.89 8.20 -1.55
C PRO A 101 6.10 8.97 -2.11
N ASN A 102 6.01 10.31 -2.12
CA ASN A 102 7.05 11.21 -2.67
C ASN A 102 8.47 11.02 -2.07
N SER A 103 8.63 10.23 -1.00
CA SER A 103 9.92 9.92 -0.38
C SER A 103 10.82 9.02 -1.23
N THR A 104 10.33 8.38 -2.28
CA THR A 104 11.11 7.46 -3.14
C THR A 104 11.59 8.09 -4.46
N ARG A 105 11.27 9.37 -4.72
CA ARG A 105 11.77 10.12 -5.89
C ARG A 105 12.99 10.96 -5.51
N ARG A 106 14.14 10.32 -5.29
CA ARG A 106 15.45 10.97 -5.21
C ARG A 106 16.47 10.19 -6.02
#